data_AF-A0A0B4GG86-F1
#
_entry.id   AF-A0A0B4GG86-F1
#
_cell.length_a   1.000
_cell.length_b   1.000
_cell.length_c   1.000
_cell.angle_alpha   90.00
_cell.angle_beta   90.00
_cell.angle_gamma   90.00
#
_symmetry.space_group_name_H-M   'P 1'
#
loop_
_entity.id
_entity.type
_entity.pdbx_description
1 polymer ?
#
loop_
_entity_poly.entity_id
_entity_poly.type
_entity_poly.pdbx_seq_one_letter_code
_entity_poly.pdbx_strand_id
1 'polypeptide(L)'
;MRPHQRSTPNFNGNPGGTNAERKQRTRADSTGGQLPPAKRRNERGSPGMASLQSVCMPEEQNHDDMNWPLFGGPVAAGSISQPDIHPKLMEFLGERADIWKRPKKLKSLLEDIEEDHFDRWRSVGCQLCFVNNGVQAPDHQITRRTSAGSDKAKMILQWLDGLKLERFAGRYGRCSLCSETGKTGETCAELSAAAYFDTVDTEEYKAAWRTEIDSAKRPDGLCENKKVVRETIAALCGYDGQILGRGMARLVSEKYDIDLAVKEQATQWFEQQVEYRQNWIPQILLVFDLLVASFDLLHDRGTKRPMDSEIVNAPESEADEADDYTRDEVKKWKAIADGWKGKCSFCAGRDLSEEQIKHTLRNCNRGGKLQLAKGLGEAIYKEGFRALGGCEDCAMPRELCQAWSKQGNRWKKVPGTQCQYGTQAYDTAIGFYYSDIKYKIRLAEAMADDEDKYDAGDEEDVAAWLGQEFITETGVQSSEIMRQLAEWTQMSKKR
;
A
#
# COMPACT_ATOMS: atom_id res chain seq x y z
N MET A 1 42.22 -23.26 44.77
CA MET A 1 42.67 -21.90 44.40
C MET A 1 41.45 -20.99 44.38
N ARG A 2 41.53 -19.83 45.02
CA ARG A 2 40.39 -18.95 45.38
C ARG A 2 39.79 -18.23 44.16
N PRO A 3 38.47 -17.95 44.16
CA PRO A 3 37.86 -16.97 43.25
C PRO A 3 37.81 -15.56 43.89
N HIS A 4 38.02 -14.52 43.08
CA HIS A 4 37.67 -13.12 43.39
C HIS A 4 36.62 -12.69 42.36
N GLN A 5 35.34 -12.66 42.73
CA GLN A 5 34.56 -11.53 43.26
C GLN A 5 34.28 -10.40 42.27
N ARG A 6 32.99 -10.33 41.92
CA ARG A 6 32.25 -9.29 41.20
C ARG A 6 32.20 -7.98 42.01
N SER A 7 32.19 -6.86 41.29
CA SER A 7 31.76 -5.57 41.81
C SER A 7 30.53 -5.09 41.04
N THR A 8 29.38 -5.14 41.71
CA THR A 8 28.14 -4.42 41.37
C THR A 8 28.09 -3.12 42.19
N PRO A 9 27.62 -1.98 41.63
CA PRO A 9 27.20 -0.86 42.46
C PRO A 9 25.81 -1.12 43.05
N ASN A 10 25.73 -1.04 44.38
CA ASN A 10 24.53 -1.10 45.18
C ASN A 10 23.61 0.11 44.94
N PHE A 11 22.35 -0.18 44.62
CA PHE A 11 21.22 0.64 45.03
C PHE A 11 20.91 0.35 46.50
N ASN A 12 20.93 1.36 47.36
CA ASN A 12 20.28 1.32 48.67
C ASN A 12 19.58 2.65 48.88
N GLY A 13 18.24 2.61 48.92
CA GLY A 13 17.43 3.70 49.41
C GLY A 13 17.32 3.68 50.94
N ASN A 14 16.93 4.80 51.54
CA ASN A 14 15.85 4.85 52.53
C ASN A 14 15.48 6.32 52.89
N PRO A 15 14.35 6.55 53.61
CA PRO A 15 13.39 7.60 53.31
C PRO A 15 13.13 8.52 54.53
N GLY A 16 12.17 9.43 54.41
CA GLY A 16 11.65 10.28 55.50
C GLY A 16 11.49 11.72 54.98
N GLY A 17 10.28 12.23 54.73
CA GLY A 17 9.27 12.62 55.72
C GLY A 17 9.56 14.07 56.16
N THR A 18 8.68 15.07 56.12
CA THR A 18 7.23 15.14 56.31
C THR A 18 6.70 16.55 55.97
N ASN A 19 5.42 16.60 55.57
CA ASN A 19 4.33 17.56 55.88
C ASN A 19 4.48 19.08 55.72
N ALA A 20 3.56 19.67 54.94
CA ALA A 20 2.45 20.53 55.42
C ALA A 20 1.56 20.92 54.21
N GLU A 21 0.38 20.30 54.03
CA GLU A 21 -0.92 20.81 54.48
C GLU A 21 -1.24 22.28 54.13
N ARG A 22 -2.14 22.48 53.15
CA ARG A 22 -3.21 23.47 53.29
C ARG A 22 -4.47 23.06 52.53
N LYS A 23 -5.50 22.71 53.29
CA LYS A 23 -6.89 22.45 52.87
C LYS A 23 -7.77 23.52 53.51
N GLN A 24 -8.66 24.15 52.73
CA GLN A 24 -9.89 24.88 53.12
C GLN A 24 -10.59 25.20 51.77
N ARG A 25 -11.74 24.64 51.31
CA ARG A 25 -13.15 24.66 51.81
C ARG A 25 -13.53 26.07 52.31
N THR A 26 -14.60 26.77 51.88
CA THR A 26 -15.93 26.54 51.26
C THR A 26 -16.54 27.94 51.00
N ARG A 27 -17.40 28.23 50.00
CA ARG A 27 -18.90 28.23 49.97
C ARG A 27 -19.30 29.01 48.68
N ALA A 28 -20.12 28.46 47.78
CA ALA A 28 -21.58 28.64 47.70
C ALA A 28 -22.04 30.11 47.56
N ASP A 29 -22.57 30.47 46.38
CA ASP A 29 -23.91 31.06 46.33
C ASP A 29 -24.62 30.81 45.00
N SER A 30 -25.94 30.74 45.12
CA SER A 30 -26.95 30.22 44.21
C SER A 30 -27.89 31.31 43.71
N THR A 31 -28.52 31.11 42.54
CA THR A 31 -29.89 31.54 42.14
C THR A 31 -30.00 31.33 40.62
N GLY A 32 -31.05 30.83 39.97
CA GLY A 32 -32.39 30.29 40.24
C GLY A 32 -32.87 29.83 38.84
N GLY A 33 -33.51 28.68 38.63
CA GLY A 33 -34.87 28.33 39.07
C GLY A 33 -35.90 28.76 38.01
N GLN A 34 -36.45 27.81 37.23
CA GLN A 34 -37.91 27.58 37.05
C GLN A 34 -38.26 26.73 35.80
N LEU A 35 -38.92 25.61 36.07
CA LEU A 35 -39.95 24.90 35.29
C LEU A 35 -41.26 25.02 36.14
N PRO A 36 -42.48 24.60 35.72
CA PRO A 36 -43.07 24.29 34.40
C PRO A 36 -44.46 25.04 34.26
N PRO A 37 -45.50 24.63 33.45
CA PRO A 37 -46.29 23.41 33.69
C PRO A 37 -46.90 22.71 32.45
N ALA A 38 -47.33 21.46 32.65
CA ALA A 38 -48.21 20.68 31.78
C ALA A 38 -49.69 20.76 32.24
N LYS A 39 -50.65 20.70 31.29
CA LYS A 39 -52.09 20.35 31.39
C LYS A 39 -52.68 20.55 29.97
N ARG A 40 -53.50 19.68 29.34
CA ARG A 40 -54.66 18.91 29.82
C ARG A 40 -54.95 17.66 28.95
N ARG A 41 -55.58 16.71 29.64
CA ARG A 41 -56.38 15.54 29.26
C ARG A 41 -57.63 15.90 28.44
N ASN A 42 -58.02 15.06 27.49
CA ASN A 42 -59.43 14.75 27.23
C ASN A 42 -59.60 13.31 26.71
N GLU A 43 -60.61 12.66 27.26
CA GLU A 43 -60.98 11.25 27.08
C GLU A 43 -62.14 11.10 26.07
N ARG A 44 -62.35 9.84 25.65
CA ARG A 44 -63.59 9.15 25.20
C ARG A 44 -63.76 8.95 23.69
N GLY A 45 -63.77 7.66 23.33
CA GLY A 45 -64.37 7.17 22.09
C GLY A 45 -63.94 5.75 21.70
N SER A 46 -64.30 4.73 22.49
CA SER A 46 -64.48 3.35 22.01
C SER A 46 -65.93 2.97 22.32
N PRO A 47 -66.67 2.23 21.47
CA PRO A 47 -66.34 0.82 21.17
C PRO A 47 -66.73 0.30 19.77
N GLY A 48 -66.17 -0.83 19.37
CA GLY A 48 -66.72 -1.63 18.26
C GLY A 48 -65.80 -2.74 17.77
N MET A 49 -66.13 -3.98 18.11
CA MET A 49 -65.45 -5.20 17.65
C MET A 49 -65.51 -5.35 16.12
N ALA A 50 -64.45 -5.90 15.50
CA ALA A 50 -64.53 -7.13 14.68
C ALA A 50 -63.19 -7.42 13.96
N SER A 51 -62.79 -8.69 14.08
CA SER A 51 -61.76 -9.44 13.36
C SER A 51 -61.65 -9.14 11.86
N LEU A 52 -60.46 -8.79 11.35
CA LEU A 52 -60.01 -8.99 9.97
C LEU A 52 -58.48 -9.15 9.98
N GLN A 53 -58.00 -10.38 9.72
CA GLN A 53 -57.39 -10.79 8.45
C GLN A 53 -56.00 -10.18 8.16
N SER A 54 -55.02 -11.09 8.19
CA SER A 54 -53.70 -10.99 7.58
C SER A 54 -53.71 -10.22 6.26
N VAL A 55 -53.10 -9.04 6.25
CA VAL A 55 -52.67 -8.35 5.04
C VAL A 55 -51.15 -8.44 5.01
N CYS A 56 -50.62 -9.27 4.12
CA CYS A 56 -49.21 -9.26 3.75
C CYS A 56 -48.85 -7.86 3.26
N MET A 57 -47.94 -7.20 3.97
CA MET A 57 -47.25 -6.02 3.43
C MET A 57 -46.29 -6.51 2.33
N PRO A 58 -46.20 -5.82 1.17
CA PRO A 58 -45.28 -6.21 0.11
C PRO A 58 -43.85 -6.09 0.60
N GLU A 59 -43.03 -7.09 0.25
CA GLU A 59 -41.57 -7.02 0.34
C GLU A 59 -41.06 -5.73 -0.30
N GLU A 60 -40.13 -5.07 0.38
CA GLU A 60 -39.32 -4.00 -0.19
C GLU A 60 -38.69 -4.51 -1.48
N GLN A 61 -39.17 -4.01 -2.62
CA GLN A 61 -38.55 -4.27 -3.91
C GLN A 61 -37.11 -3.73 -3.86
N ASN A 62 -36.15 -4.64 -3.92
CA ASN A 62 -34.72 -4.36 -3.94
C ASN A 62 -34.39 -3.32 -5.01
N HIS A 63 -33.90 -2.15 -4.58
CA HIS A 63 -33.40 -1.10 -5.47
C HIS A 63 -32.21 -1.54 -6.36
N ASP A 64 -31.64 -2.73 -6.08
CA ASP A 64 -30.49 -3.31 -6.80
C ASP A 64 -30.82 -3.90 -8.18
N ASP A 65 -32.08 -4.21 -8.49
CA ASP A 65 -32.46 -4.85 -9.77
C ASP A 65 -32.64 -3.86 -10.93
N MET A 66 -32.80 -2.56 -10.64
CA MET A 66 -33.07 -1.51 -11.65
C MET A 66 -31.87 -1.16 -12.54
N ASN A 67 -30.71 -1.75 -12.27
CA ASN A 67 -29.41 -1.29 -12.77
C ASN A 67 -28.69 -2.31 -13.68
N TRP A 68 -29.32 -3.47 -13.87
CA TRP A 68 -28.82 -4.55 -14.72
C TRP A 68 -29.25 -4.34 -16.19
N PRO A 69 -28.44 -4.67 -17.21
CA PRO A 69 -27.15 -5.37 -17.17
C PRO A 69 -25.93 -4.49 -16.84
N LEU A 70 -24.96 -5.08 -16.14
CA LEU A 70 -23.72 -4.41 -15.72
C LEU A 70 -22.66 -4.33 -16.83
N PHE A 71 -22.54 -5.36 -17.67
CA PHE A 71 -21.47 -5.48 -18.68
C PHE A 71 -21.90 -5.07 -20.09
N GLY A 72 -23.06 -4.40 -20.21
CA GLY A 72 -23.74 -4.11 -21.48
C GLY A 72 -24.74 -5.21 -21.85
N GLY A 73 -25.83 -4.82 -22.52
CA GLY A 73 -26.88 -5.75 -22.94
C GLY A 73 -26.63 -6.35 -24.34
N PRO A 74 -27.36 -7.42 -24.71
CA PRO A 74 -27.35 -7.93 -26.08
C PRO A 74 -27.73 -6.80 -27.03
N VAL A 75 -26.93 -6.64 -28.09
CA VAL A 75 -27.10 -5.59 -29.10
C VAL A 75 -28.49 -5.75 -29.71
N ALA A 76 -29.38 -4.79 -29.48
CA ALA A 76 -30.62 -4.71 -30.24
C ALA A 76 -30.24 -4.50 -31.71
N ALA A 77 -30.60 -5.47 -32.56
CA ALA A 77 -30.37 -5.41 -33.99
C ALA A 77 -30.98 -4.10 -34.53
N GLY A 78 -30.14 -3.13 -34.89
CA GLY A 78 -30.56 -1.85 -35.48
C GLY A 78 -30.01 -0.58 -34.83
N SER A 79 -29.23 -0.64 -33.75
CA SER A 79 -28.58 0.57 -33.22
C SER A 79 -27.31 0.92 -34.02
N ILE A 80 -27.38 1.97 -34.84
CA ILE A 80 -26.35 2.40 -35.81
C ILE A 80 -25.16 3.13 -35.15
N SER A 81 -25.07 3.19 -33.82
CA SER A 81 -24.08 4.05 -33.14
C SER A 81 -23.40 3.40 -31.93
N GLN A 82 -22.95 2.16 -32.04
CA GLN A 82 -21.98 1.61 -31.09
C GLN A 82 -20.80 0.95 -31.81
N PRO A 83 -19.57 1.09 -31.29
CA PRO A 83 -18.40 0.44 -31.86
C PRO A 83 -18.61 -1.07 -31.79
N ASP A 84 -18.69 -1.69 -32.95
CA ASP A 84 -18.79 -3.14 -33.08
C ASP A 84 -17.58 -3.78 -32.39
N ILE A 85 -17.80 -4.87 -31.63
CA ILE A 85 -16.70 -5.50 -30.90
C ILE A 85 -15.78 -6.11 -31.94
N HIS A 86 -14.57 -5.55 -32.06
CA HIS A 86 -13.64 -5.91 -33.12
C HIS A 86 -13.38 -7.44 -33.13
N PRO A 87 -13.50 -8.16 -34.26
CA PRO A 87 -13.34 -9.62 -34.30
C PRO A 87 -12.03 -10.14 -33.70
N LYS A 88 -10.91 -9.45 -33.96
CA LYS A 88 -9.61 -9.74 -33.32
C LYS A 88 -9.61 -9.67 -31.79
N LEU A 89 -10.44 -8.82 -31.18
CA LEU A 89 -10.57 -8.77 -29.72
C LEU A 89 -11.29 -10.02 -29.21
N MET A 90 -12.37 -10.45 -29.88
CA MET A 90 -13.08 -11.69 -29.52
C MET A 90 -12.20 -12.93 -29.70
N GLU A 91 -11.42 -12.99 -30.78
CA GLU A 91 -10.42 -14.05 -31.01
C GLU A 91 -9.40 -14.09 -29.86
N PHE A 92 -8.80 -12.96 -29.51
CA PHE A 92 -7.84 -12.86 -28.41
C PHE A 92 -8.46 -13.26 -27.06
N LEU A 93 -9.65 -12.77 -26.75
CA LEU A 93 -10.42 -13.13 -25.54
C LEU A 93 -10.65 -14.65 -25.48
N GLY A 94 -11.02 -15.26 -26.60
CA GLY A 94 -11.21 -16.70 -26.74
C GLY A 94 -9.93 -17.49 -26.45
N GLU A 95 -8.82 -17.11 -27.12
CA GLU A 95 -7.51 -17.74 -26.95
C GLU A 95 -6.97 -17.61 -25.53
N ARG A 96 -7.10 -16.42 -24.93
CA ARG A 96 -6.67 -16.17 -23.54
C ARG A 96 -7.50 -17.01 -22.56
N ALA A 97 -8.82 -17.10 -22.75
CA ALA A 97 -9.67 -17.95 -21.90
C ALA A 97 -9.37 -19.46 -22.06
N ASP A 98 -8.84 -19.92 -23.21
CA ASP A 98 -8.38 -21.31 -23.37
C ASP A 98 -7.13 -21.64 -22.55
N ILE A 99 -6.36 -20.64 -22.12
CA ILE A 99 -5.20 -20.84 -21.23
C ILE A 99 -5.65 -21.44 -19.89
N TRP A 100 -6.82 -21.06 -19.39
CA TRP A 100 -7.34 -21.50 -18.09
C TRP A 100 -7.51 -23.02 -18.00
N LYS A 101 -7.69 -23.70 -19.14
CA LYS A 101 -7.82 -25.17 -19.22
C LYS A 101 -6.47 -25.89 -19.37
N ARG A 102 -5.35 -25.17 -19.47
CA ARG A 102 -4.02 -25.72 -19.77
C ARG A 102 -3.09 -25.52 -18.58
N PRO A 103 -2.89 -26.51 -17.70
CA PRO A 103 -2.20 -26.33 -16.41
C PRO A 103 -0.81 -25.66 -16.50
N LYS A 104 -0.01 -26.02 -17.51
CA LYS A 104 1.32 -25.42 -17.74
C LYS A 104 1.24 -23.94 -18.14
N LYS A 105 0.29 -23.59 -19.01
CA LYS A 105 0.11 -22.19 -19.44
C LYS A 105 -0.57 -21.35 -18.36
N LEU A 106 -1.51 -21.95 -17.63
CA LEU A 106 -2.14 -21.34 -16.46
C LEU A 106 -1.09 -21.03 -15.39
N LYS A 107 -0.09 -21.89 -15.17
CA LYS A 107 1.05 -21.58 -14.29
C LYS A 107 1.78 -20.29 -14.70
N SER A 108 2.18 -20.20 -15.98
CA SER A 108 2.87 -19.02 -16.50
C SER A 108 2.02 -17.76 -16.35
N LEU A 109 0.71 -17.86 -16.65
CA LEU A 109 -0.23 -16.76 -16.51
C LEU A 109 -0.32 -16.27 -15.06
N LEU A 110 -0.30 -17.18 -14.08
CA LEU A 110 -0.34 -16.83 -12.67
C LEU A 110 0.95 -16.14 -12.21
N GLU A 111 2.10 -16.59 -12.73
CA GLU A 111 3.40 -15.94 -12.53
C GLU A 111 3.38 -14.51 -13.14
N ASP A 112 2.84 -14.35 -14.36
CA ASP A 112 2.69 -13.04 -15.03
C ASP A 112 1.78 -12.08 -14.22
N ILE A 113 0.69 -12.59 -13.63
CA ILE A 113 -0.22 -11.77 -12.81
C ILE A 113 0.52 -11.21 -11.59
N GLU A 114 1.34 -12.04 -10.95
CA GLU A 114 2.10 -11.65 -9.76
C GLU A 114 3.15 -10.59 -10.09
N GLU A 115 3.99 -10.87 -11.09
CA GLU A 115 5.14 -10.05 -11.45
C GLU A 115 4.71 -8.70 -12.06
N ASP A 116 3.72 -8.71 -12.96
CA ASP A 116 3.39 -7.52 -13.76
C ASP A 116 2.06 -6.89 -13.36
N HIS A 117 1.00 -7.67 -13.22
CA HIS A 117 -0.35 -7.09 -13.09
C HIS A 117 -0.59 -6.51 -11.70
N PHE A 118 -0.29 -7.23 -10.63
CA PHE A 118 -0.57 -6.72 -9.28
C PHE A 118 0.25 -5.46 -8.96
N ASP A 119 1.56 -5.48 -9.22
CA ASP A 119 2.42 -4.33 -8.93
C ASP A 119 2.02 -3.09 -9.76
N ARG A 120 1.77 -3.26 -11.07
CA ARG A 120 1.32 -2.17 -11.94
C ARG A 120 -0.01 -1.59 -11.47
N TRP A 121 -1.04 -2.43 -11.28
CA TRP A 121 -2.39 -1.94 -10.98
C TRP A 121 -2.58 -1.51 -9.53
N ARG A 122 -1.67 -1.87 -8.62
CA ARG A 122 -1.61 -1.32 -7.26
C ARG A 122 -1.06 0.11 -7.24
N SER A 123 -0.06 0.41 -8.09
CA SER A 123 0.59 1.73 -8.09
C SER A 123 -0.22 2.84 -8.79
N VAL A 124 -1.16 2.48 -9.67
CA VAL A 124 -1.93 3.50 -10.43
C VAL A 124 -2.85 4.39 -9.59
N GLY A 125 -3.22 3.96 -8.38
CA GLY A 125 -4.23 4.66 -7.57
C GLY A 125 -5.64 4.45 -8.11
N CYS A 126 -6.14 5.40 -8.89
CA CYS A 126 -7.44 5.28 -9.55
C CYS A 126 -7.32 4.59 -10.91
N GLN A 127 -7.73 3.33 -10.97
CA GLN A 127 -7.75 2.51 -12.18
C GLN A 127 -8.57 3.16 -13.29
N LEU A 128 -9.71 3.81 -12.96
CA LEU A 128 -10.51 4.53 -13.95
C LEU A 128 -9.80 5.79 -14.51
N CYS A 129 -8.95 6.47 -13.73
CA CYS A 129 -8.15 7.58 -14.26
C CYS A 129 -7.06 7.07 -15.19
N PHE A 130 -6.42 5.98 -14.78
CA PHE A 130 -5.35 5.36 -15.54
C PHE A 130 -5.84 4.89 -16.91
N VAL A 131 -6.95 4.16 -16.97
CA VAL A 131 -7.52 3.70 -18.26
C VAL A 131 -7.98 4.85 -19.15
N ASN A 132 -8.47 5.96 -18.58
CA ASN A 132 -8.96 7.10 -19.37
C ASN A 132 -7.85 8.02 -19.88
N ASN A 133 -6.75 8.17 -19.13
CA ASN A 133 -5.76 9.23 -19.40
C ASN A 133 -4.33 8.70 -19.57
N GLY A 134 -4.08 7.42 -19.33
CA GLY A 134 -2.74 6.84 -19.32
C GLY A 134 -1.85 7.30 -18.17
N VAL A 135 -2.38 8.06 -17.20
CA VAL A 135 -1.62 8.67 -16.11
C VAL A 135 -2.07 8.10 -14.75
N GLN A 136 -1.10 7.76 -13.90
CA GLN A 136 -1.35 7.35 -12.52
C GLN A 136 -2.00 8.48 -11.72
N ALA A 137 -3.03 8.13 -10.95
CA ALA A 137 -3.81 9.07 -10.14
C ALA A 137 -3.96 8.50 -8.71
N PRO A 138 -2.88 8.48 -7.91
CA PRO A 138 -2.85 7.95 -6.54
C PRO A 138 -3.82 8.67 -5.59
N ASP A 139 -4.12 9.94 -5.87
CA ASP A 139 -4.97 10.78 -5.01
C ASP A 139 -6.46 10.64 -5.29
N HIS A 140 -6.81 9.87 -6.31
CA HIS A 140 -8.19 9.72 -6.76
C HIS A 140 -8.72 8.35 -6.38
N GLN A 141 -10.01 8.29 -6.08
CA GLN A 141 -10.75 7.03 -5.88
C GLN A 141 -11.83 6.92 -6.95
N ILE A 142 -12.02 5.71 -7.46
CA ILE A 142 -13.05 5.43 -8.48
C ILE A 142 -14.46 5.83 -8.00
N THR A 143 -14.72 5.70 -6.70
CA THR A 143 -15.98 6.09 -6.04
C THR A 143 -16.28 7.59 -6.09
N ARG A 144 -15.24 8.44 -6.18
CA ARG A 144 -15.37 9.92 -6.17
C ARG A 144 -15.27 10.54 -7.56
N ARG A 145 -15.12 9.74 -8.62
CA ARG A 145 -14.96 10.23 -10.01
C ARG A 145 -16.30 10.54 -10.68
N THR A 146 -16.28 11.49 -11.61
CA THR A 146 -17.43 11.87 -12.47
C THR A 146 -17.08 11.81 -13.96
N SER A 147 -15.99 11.14 -14.34
CA SER A 147 -15.56 11.00 -15.73
C SER A 147 -16.47 10.06 -16.53
N ALA A 148 -16.34 10.05 -17.86
CA ALA A 148 -17.02 9.08 -18.70
C ALA A 148 -16.77 7.64 -18.21
N GLY A 149 -17.83 6.81 -18.20
CA GLY A 149 -17.79 5.45 -17.66
C GLY A 149 -17.81 5.34 -16.14
N SER A 150 -17.73 6.45 -15.39
CA SER A 150 -17.64 6.39 -13.91
C SER A 150 -18.87 5.81 -13.23
N ASP A 151 -20.08 6.12 -13.72
CA ASP A 151 -21.30 5.55 -13.13
C ASP A 151 -21.33 4.04 -13.29
N LYS A 152 -21.05 3.53 -14.51
CA LYS A 152 -20.99 2.08 -14.76
C LYS A 152 -19.88 1.42 -13.97
N ALA A 153 -18.68 2.01 -13.92
CA ALA A 153 -17.59 1.46 -13.13
C ALA A 153 -17.94 1.39 -11.63
N LYS A 154 -18.60 2.40 -11.07
CA LYS A 154 -19.07 2.37 -9.67
C LYS A 154 -20.11 1.29 -9.42
N MET A 155 -21.08 1.13 -10.34
CA MET A 155 -22.11 0.10 -10.23
C MET A 155 -21.49 -1.30 -10.28
N ILE A 156 -20.54 -1.53 -11.19
CA ILE A 156 -19.81 -2.80 -11.29
C ILE A 156 -18.99 -3.03 -10.03
N LEU A 157 -18.27 -2.02 -9.53
CA LEU A 157 -17.48 -2.14 -8.30
C LEU A 157 -18.35 -2.47 -7.09
N GLN A 158 -19.49 -1.79 -6.93
CA GLN A 158 -20.41 -2.05 -5.83
C GLN A 158 -20.93 -3.49 -5.85
N TRP A 159 -21.25 -4.01 -7.03
CA TRP A 159 -21.65 -5.41 -7.19
C TRP A 159 -20.49 -6.38 -6.91
N LEU A 160 -19.28 -6.09 -7.43
CA LEU A 160 -18.08 -6.90 -7.18
C LEU A 160 -17.72 -6.96 -5.69
N ASP A 161 -17.88 -5.86 -4.95
CA ASP A 161 -17.64 -5.80 -3.51
C ASP A 161 -18.66 -6.65 -2.71
N GLY A 162 -19.82 -6.96 -3.30
CA GLY A 162 -20.85 -7.83 -2.73
C GLY A 162 -20.63 -9.33 -2.99
N LEU A 163 -19.65 -9.71 -3.82
CA LEU A 163 -19.36 -11.11 -4.11
C LEU A 163 -18.79 -11.85 -2.89
N LYS A 164 -19.23 -13.08 -2.69
CA LYS A 164 -18.80 -13.97 -1.62
C LYS A 164 -17.51 -14.70 -2.01
N LEU A 165 -16.41 -13.95 -2.05
CA LEU A 165 -15.09 -14.54 -2.22
C LEU A 165 -14.58 -15.06 -0.89
N GLU A 166 -14.13 -16.31 -0.84
CA GLU A 166 -13.51 -16.86 0.37
C GLU A 166 -12.30 -16.01 0.77
N ARG A 167 -12.08 -15.84 2.07
CA ARG A 167 -10.89 -15.12 2.55
C ARG A 167 -9.62 -15.94 2.34
N PHE A 168 -9.69 -17.22 2.66
CA PHE A 168 -8.56 -18.15 2.72
C PHE A 168 -8.73 -19.33 1.75
N ALA A 169 -7.65 -19.80 1.13
CA ALA A 169 -7.61 -21.02 0.34
C ALA A 169 -7.30 -22.22 1.23
N GLY A 170 -8.33 -22.92 1.70
CA GLY A 170 -8.24 -24.23 2.39
C GLY A 170 -7.58 -24.23 3.78
N ARG A 171 -6.67 -23.30 4.09
CA ARG A 171 -5.97 -23.16 5.36
C ARG A 171 -5.98 -21.71 5.84
N TYR A 172 -6.12 -21.54 7.15
CA TYR A 172 -6.09 -20.22 7.80
C TYR A 172 -4.84 -19.41 7.43
N GLY A 173 -5.01 -18.11 7.18
CA GLY A 173 -3.94 -17.20 6.75
C GLY A 173 -3.54 -17.31 5.28
N ARG A 174 -3.91 -18.39 4.59
CA ARG A 174 -3.52 -18.60 3.20
C ARG A 174 -4.43 -17.78 2.26
N CYS A 175 -4.04 -16.58 1.83
CA CYS A 175 -4.90 -15.70 1.02
C CYS A 175 -5.49 -16.41 -0.22
N SER A 176 -6.81 -16.46 -0.34
CA SER A 176 -7.48 -17.14 -1.46
C SER A 176 -7.12 -16.65 -2.85
N LEU A 177 -6.73 -15.38 -2.99
CA LEU A 177 -6.40 -14.77 -4.27
C LEU A 177 -4.93 -15.01 -4.66
N CYS A 178 -4.02 -14.88 -3.69
CA CYS A 178 -2.57 -14.84 -3.95
C CYS A 178 -1.86 -16.18 -3.68
N SER A 179 -2.57 -17.17 -3.14
CA SER A 179 -1.98 -18.46 -2.74
C SER A 179 -1.35 -19.29 -3.86
N GLU A 180 -1.79 -19.06 -5.10
CA GLU A 180 -1.40 -19.85 -6.27
C GLU A 180 -0.66 -19.02 -7.33
N THR A 181 -0.44 -17.72 -7.10
CA THR A 181 0.22 -16.83 -8.08
C THR A 181 1.74 -17.05 -8.18
N GLY A 182 2.36 -17.55 -7.10
CA GLY A 182 3.67 -18.18 -7.12
C GLY A 182 4.90 -17.25 -6.98
N LYS A 183 5.81 -17.71 -6.11
CA LYS A 183 7.17 -17.22 -5.77
C LYS A 183 7.26 -15.91 -4.98
N THR A 184 7.65 -16.12 -3.71
CA THR A 184 8.21 -15.18 -2.72
C THR A 184 7.22 -14.66 -1.68
N GLY A 185 7.73 -14.36 -0.49
CA GLY A 185 7.00 -13.76 0.64
C GLY A 185 6.48 -12.34 0.37
N GLU A 186 6.48 -11.91 -0.88
CA GLU A 186 5.95 -10.63 -1.41
C GLU A 186 4.43 -10.69 -1.68
N THR A 187 3.82 -11.85 -1.43
CA THR A 187 2.47 -12.23 -1.84
C THR A 187 1.37 -11.68 -0.93
N CYS A 188 1.29 -10.36 -0.75
CA CYS A 188 0.30 -9.68 0.09
C CYS A 188 0.43 -9.92 1.61
N ALA A 189 0.06 -8.92 2.40
CA ALA A 189 0.25 -8.92 3.86
C ALA A 189 -0.41 -10.10 4.59
N GLU A 190 -1.48 -10.68 4.03
CA GLU A 190 -2.13 -11.87 4.58
C GLU A 190 -1.22 -13.12 4.47
N LEU A 191 -0.59 -13.37 3.32
CA LEU A 191 0.33 -14.51 3.18
C LEU A 191 1.64 -14.26 3.91
N SER A 192 2.13 -13.02 3.94
CA SER A 192 3.30 -12.68 4.74
C SER A 192 3.04 -12.98 6.21
N ALA A 193 1.91 -12.51 6.77
CA ALA A 193 1.52 -12.80 8.16
C ALA A 193 1.36 -14.31 8.41
N ALA A 194 0.80 -15.06 7.46
CA ALA A 194 0.66 -16.51 7.58
C ALA A 194 2.01 -17.25 7.54
N ALA A 195 2.94 -16.79 6.70
CA ALA A 195 4.30 -17.33 6.64
C ALA A 195 5.02 -17.09 7.98
N TYR A 196 4.95 -15.87 8.52
CA TYR A 196 5.50 -15.57 9.84
C TYR A 196 4.86 -16.42 10.95
N PHE A 197 3.53 -16.58 10.92
CA PHE A 197 2.79 -17.44 11.86
C PHE A 197 3.30 -18.89 11.85
N ASP A 198 3.60 -19.45 10.67
CA ASP A 198 4.11 -20.82 10.53
C ASP A 198 5.59 -20.95 10.97
N THR A 199 6.38 -19.86 10.97
CA THR A 199 7.82 -19.90 11.32
C THR A 199 8.14 -19.57 12.78
N VAL A 200 7.24 -18.91 13.52
CA VAL A 200 7.52 -18.52 14.91
C VAL A 200 7.35 -19.71 15.89
N ASP A 201 8.31 -19.89 16.79
CA ASP A 201 8.34 -21.04 17.71
C ASP A 201 7.54 -20.82 19.01
N THR A 202 7.32 -19.56 19.43
CA THR A 202 6.65 -19.27 20.70
C THR A 202 5.14 -19.06 20.52
N GLU A 203 4.36 -19.57 21.48
CA GLU A 203 2.89 -19.43 21.48
C GLU A 203 2.43 -17.97 21.65
N GLU A 204 3.24 -17.13 22.29
CA GLU A 204 2.97 -15.70 22.45
C GLU A 204 3.01 -14.96 21.09
N TYR A 205 4.04 -15.22 20.27
CA TYR A 205 4.13 -14.62 18.92
C TYR A 205 3.06 -15.19 17.98
N LYS A 206 2.73 -16.48 18.07
CA LYS A 206 1.60 -17.06 17.32
C LYS A 206 0.27 -16.40 17.69
N ALA A 207 0.06 -16.12 18.98
CA ALA A 207 -1.14 -15.44 19.46
C ALA A 207 -1.22 -13.99 18.95
N ALA A 208 -0.09 -13.27 18.90
CA ALA A 208 -0.01 -11.92 18.34
C ALA A 208 -0.37 -11.92 16.84
N TRP A 209 0.26 -12.78 16.02
CA TRP A 209 -0.05 -12.87 14.58
C TRP A 209 -1.47 -13.34 14.30
N ARG A 210 -2.00 -14.27 15.10
CA ARG A 210 -3.42 -14.65 15.00
C ARG A 210 -4.34 -13.46 15.27
N THR A 211 -4.02 -12.67 16.30
CA THR A 211 -4.77 -11.45 16.62
C THR A 211 -4.73 -10.44 15.48
N GLU A 212 -3.56 -10.24 14.86
CA GLU A 212 -3.40 -9.35 13.70
C GLU A 212 -4.27 -9.80 12.51
N ILE A 213 -4.19 -11.09 12.15
CA ILE A 213 -5.01 -11.69 11.08
C ILE A 213 -6.51 -11.56 11.39
N ASP A 214 -6.93 -11.88 12.62
CA ASP A 214 -8.34 -11.81 13.03
C ASP A 214 -8.86 -10.37 13.20
N SER A 215 -7.97 -9.39 13.42
CA SER A 215 -8.34 -7.97 13.55
C SER A 215 -8.93 -7.40 12.25
N ALA A 216 -8.56 -7.98 11.11
CA ALA A 216 -9.06 -7.58 9.80
C ALA A 216 -10.51 -8.05 9.59
N LYS A 217 -11.46 -7.24 10.03
CA LYS A 217 -12.92 -7.52 9.95
C LYS A 217 -13.51 -7.43 8.54
N ARG A 218 -12.73 -6.99 7.54
CA ARG A 218 -13.20 -6.85 6.16
C ARG A 218 -13.11 -8.20 5.43
N PRO A 219 -14.00 -8.48 4.46
CA PRO A 219 -13.96 -9.71 3.66
C PRO A 219 -12.61 -9.97 2.98
N ASP A 220 -11.89 -8.90 2.64
CA ASP A 220 -10.57 -8.98 2.01
C ASP A 220 -9.43 -9.33 2.96
N GLY A 221 -9.67 -9.25 4.28
CA GLY A 221 -8.61 -9.38 5.28
C GLY A 221 -7.53 -8.31 5.10
N LEU A 222 -6.27 -8.75 5.16
CA LEU A 222 -5.07 -7.93 4.94
C LEU A 222 -4.65 -7.87 3.46
N CYS A 223 -5.40 -8.50 2.55
CA CYS A 223 -5.03 -8.57 1.14
C CYS A 223 -5.52 -7.35 0.34
N GLU A 224 -4.59 -6.43 0.00
CA GLU A 224 -4.91 -5.28 -0.86
C GLU A 224 -5.19 -5.67 -2.33
N ASN A 225 -4.68 -6.82 -2.79
CA ASN A 225 -4.84 -7.26 -4.18
C ASN A 225 -6.30 -7.56 -4.54
N LYS A 226 -7.12 -8.02 -3.58
CA LYS A 226 -8.56 -8.25 -3.82
C LYS A 226 -9.28 -6.97 -4.21
N LYS A 227 -8.98 -5.89 -3.51
CA LYS A 227 -9.49 -4.55 -3.85
C LYS A 227 -8.99 -4.10 -5.21
N VAL A 228 -7.69 -4.22 -5.49
CA VAL A 228 -7.10 -3.84 -6.79
C VAL A 228 -7.76 -4.59 -7.95
N VAL A 229 -7.98 -5.90 -7.81
CA VAL A 229 -8.66 -6.74 -8.80
C VAL A 229 -10.06 -6.19 -9.09
N ARG A 230 -10.88 -5.96 -8.07
CA ARG A 230 -12.26 -5.48 -8.26
C ARG A 230 -12.31 -4.08 -8.87
N GLU A 231 -11.48 -3.16 -8.39
CA GLU A 231 -11.39 -1.80 -8.93
C GLU A 231 -10.92 -1.78 -10.39
N THR A 232 -9.99 -2.67 -10.75
CA THR A 232 -9.48 -2.78 -12.13
C THR A 232 -10.53 -3.36 -13.06
N ILE A 233 -11.19 -4.46 -12.68
CA ILE A 233 -12.29 -5.05 -13.47
C ILE A 233 -13.40 -4.00 -13.68
N ALA A 234 -13.80 -3.31 -12.62
CA ALA A 234 -14.80 -2.25 -12.68
C ALA A 234 -14.40 -1.12 -13.63
N ALA A 235 -13.17 -0.64 -13.54
CA ALA A 235 -12.65 0.41 -14.42
C ALA A 235 -12.63 -0.04 -15.89
N LEU A 236 -12.10 -1.23 -16.18
CA LEU A 236 -11.97 -1.76 -17.54
C LEU A 236 -13.33 -2.06 -18.18
N CYS A 237 -14.29 -2.60 -17.43
CA CYS A 237 -15.64 -2.89 -17.93
C CYS A 237 -16.54 -1.64 -18.02
N GLY A 238 -16.24 -0.58 -17.28
CA GLY A 238 -16.94 0.71 -17.36
C GLY A 238 -16.36 1.67 -18.43
N TYR A 239 -15.12 1.46 -18.84
CA TYR A 239 -14.37 2.29 -19.78
C TYR A 239 -14.85 2.16 -21.24
N ASP A 240 -14.66 3.23 -22.02
CA ASP A 240 -14.83 3.30 -23.48
C ASP A 240 -16.11 2.66 -24.00
N GLY A 241 -17.24 3.17 -23.49
CA GLY A 241 -18.54 2.65 -23.83
C GLY A 241 -18.73 1.17 -23.47
N GLN A 242 -17.98 0.61 -22.53
CA GLN A 242 -18.02 -0.79 -22.09
C GLN A 242 -17.56 -1.82 -23.14
N ILE A 243 -16.64 -1.48 -24.05
CA ILE A 243 -16.15 -2.42 -25.08
C ILE A 243 -15.62 -3.73 -24.47
N LEU A 244 -14.76 -3.65 -23.45
CA LEU A 244 -14.22 -4.84 -22.79
C LEU A 244 -15.29 -5.59 -21.98
N GLY A 245 -16.20 -4.88 -21.32
CA GLY A 245 -17.34 -5.47 -20.61
C GLY A 245 -18.23 -6.29 -21.54
N ARG A 246 -18.61 -5.71 -22.69
CA ARG A 246 -19.42 -6.41 -23.70
C ARG A 246 -18.68 -7.58 -24.33
N GLY A 247 -17.39 -7.41 -24.64
CA GLY A 247 -16.55 -8.48 -25.20
C GLY A 247 -16.48 -9.69 -24.27
N MET A 248 -16.27 -9.45 -22.97
CA MET A 248 -16.30 -10.49 -21.95
C MET A 248 -17.69 -11.13 -21.83
N ALA A 249 -18.77 -10.34 -21.75
CA ALA A 249 -20.13 -10.88 -21.67
C ALA A 249 -20.48 -11.78 -22.86
N ARG A 250 -20.09 -11.37 -24.07
CA ARG A 250 -20.25 -12.17 -25.29
C ARG A 250 -19.42 -13.45 -25.25
N LEU A 251 -18.15 -13.37 -24.86
CA LEU A 251 -17.28 -14.55 -24.70
C LEU A 251 -17.91 -15.55 -23.73
N VAL A 252 -18.42 -15.06 -22.60
CA VAL A 252 -18.98 -15.92 -21.54
C VAL A 252 -20.23 -16.64 -22.03
N SER A 253 -21.11 -15.91 -22.72
CA SER A 253 -22.30 -16.50 -23.36
C SER A 253 -21.93 -17.54 -24.42
N GLU A 254 -21.04 -17.21 -25.36
CA GLU A 254 -20.67 -18.12 -26.47
C GLU A 254 -19.90 -19.37 -26.00
N LYS A 255 -19.08 -19.25 -24.95
CA LYS A 255 -18.13 -20.31 -24.55
C LYS A 255 -18.57 -21.13 -23.34
N TYR A 256 -19.36 -20.54 -22.45
CA TYR A 256 -19.78 -21.17 -21.20
C TYR A 256 -21.29 -21.31 -21.07
N ASP A 257 -22.07 -20.83 -22.04
CA ASP A 257 -23.55 -20.83 -22.02
C ASP A 257 -24.12 -20.12 -20.78
N ILE A 258 -23.48 -19.01 -20.40
CA ILE A 258 -23.82 -18.21 -19.22
C ILE A 258 -24.16 -16.79 -19.67
N ASP A 259 -25.34 -16.31 -19.26
CA ASP A 259 -25.79 -14.97 -19.55
C ASP A 259 -25.41 -14.01 -18.41
N LEU A 260 -24.37 -13.21 -18.64
CA LEU A 260 -23.98 -12.14 -17.70
C LEU A 260 -24.98 -10.97 -17.67
N ALA A 261 -26.02 -10.97 -18.51
CA ALA A 261 -27.19 -10.11 -18.38
C ALA A 261 -28.24 -10.69 -17.41
N VAL A 262 -27.95 -11.78 -16.70
CA VAL A 262 -28.72 -12.26 -15.53
C VAL A 262 -27.85 -12.19 -14.28
N LYS A 263 -28.30 -11.48 -13.24
CA LYS A 263 -27.52 -11.20 -12.01
C LYS A 263 -27.09 -12.45 -11.28
N GLU A 264 -27.98 -13.43 -11.13
CA GLU A 264 -27.71 -14.69 -10.43
C GLU A 264 -26.65 -15.50 -11.18
N GLN A 265 -26.74 -15.58 -12.51
CA GLN A 265 -25.77 -16.30 -13.33
C GLN A 265 -24.40 -15.61 -13.30
N ALA A 266 -24.36 -14.27 -13.42
CA ALA A 266 -23.13 -13.52 -13.30
C ALA A 266 -22.48 -13.70 -11.92
N THR A 267 -23.27 -13.64 -10.84
CA THR A 267 -22.79 -13.82 -9.47
C THR A 267 -22.19 -15.21 -9.29
N GLN A 268 -22.93 -16.26 -9.67
CA GLN A 268 -22.45 -17.64 -9.58
C GLN A 268 -21.17 -17.86 -10.41
N TRP A 269 -21.08 -17.28 -11.60
CA TRP A 269 -19.90 -17.43 -12.47
C TRP A 269 -18.67 -16.68 -11.95
N PHE A 270 -18.82 -15.50 -11.35
CA PHE A 270 -17.69 -14.78 -10.76
C PHE A 270 -17.21 -15.38 -9.43
N GLU A 271 -18.12 -15.98 -8.65
CA GLU A 271 -17.80 -16.66 -7.38
C GLU A 271 -17.23 -18.07 -7.57
N GLN A 272 -17.25 -18.61 -8.79
CA GLN A 272 -16.70 -19.93 -9.09
C GLN A 272 -15.20 -20.02 -8.75
N GLN A 273 -14.82 -21.24 -8.39
CA GLN A 273 -13.46 -21.64 -8.08
C GLN A 273 -12.98 -22.58 -9.18
N VAL A 274 -11.84 -22.25 -9.81
CA VAL A 274 -11.24 -23.06 -10.86
C VAL A 274 -10.22 -24.00 -10.23
N GLU A 275 -10.41 -25.30 -10.39
CA GLU A 275 -9.51 -26.32 -9.87
C GLU A 275 -8.10 -26.16 -10.45
N TYR A 276 -7.09 -26.11 -9.58
CA TYR A 276 -5.69 -25.99 -9.97
C TYR A 276 -4.79 -26.73 -8.98
N ARG A 277 -4.10 -27.76 -9.50
CA ARG A 277 -3.26 -28.67 -8.70
C ARG A 277 -4.05 -29.32 -7.57
N GLN A 278 -3.70 -29.08 -6.31
CA GLN A 278 -4.37 -29.61 -5.12
C GLN A 278 -5.28 -28.56 -4.44
N ASN A 279 -5.49 -27.43 -5.11
CA ASN A 279 -6.24 -26.28 -4.64
C ASN A 279 -7.16 -25.74 -5.74
N TRP A 280 -7.60 -24.51 -5.57
CA TRP A 280 -8.41 -23.78 -6.51
C TRP A 280 -7.93 -22.33 -6.63
N ILE A 281 -8.32 -21.68 -7.71
CA ILE A 281 -8.07 -20.27 -8.00
C ILE A 281 -9.43 -19.58 -8.15
N PRO A 282 -9.68 -18.43 -7.51
CA PRO A 282 -10.93 -17.72 -7.68
C PRO A 282 -11.06 -17.20 -9.12
N GLN A 283 -12.20 -17.44 -9.75
CA GLN A 283 -12.41 -17.10 -11.16
C GLN A 283 -12.22 -15.61 -11.47
N ILE A 284 -12.56 -14.74 -10.53
CA ILE A 284 -12.32 -13.30 -10.64
C ILE A 284 -10.86 -12.94 -10.95
N LEU A 285 -9.88 -13.74 -10.51
CA LEU A 285 -8.47 -13.52 -10.83
C LEU A 285 -8.17 -13.75 -12.31
N LEU A 286 -8.81 -14.76 -12.90
CA LEU A 286 -8.67 -15.08 -14.32
C LEU A 286 -9.40 -14.04 -15.19
N VAL A 287 -10.55 -13.53 -14.70
CA VAL A 287 -11.26 -12.42 -15.33
C VAL A 287 -10.40 -11.15 -15.32
N PHE A 288 -9.73 -10.87 -14.20
CA PHE A 288 -8.80 -9.76 -14.09
C PHE A 288 -7.68 -9.85 -15.14
N ASP A 289 -6.99 -10.99 -15.25
CA ASP A 289 -5.97 -11.20 -16.29
C ASP A 289 -6.53 -11.00 -17.70
N LEU A 290 -7.67 -11.61 -18.00
CA LEU A 290 -8.32 -11.52 -19.31
C LEU A 290 -8.57 -10.07 -19.73
N LEU A 291 -9.09 -9.26 -18.81
CA LEU A 291 -9.40 -7.86 -19.06
C LEU A 291 -8.14 -7.00 -19.17
N VAL A 292 -7.15 -7.20 -18.30
CA VAL A 292 -5.86 -6.47 -18.35
C VAL A 292 -5.13 -6.75 -19.66
N ALA A 293 -4.97 -8.03 -20.02
CA ALA A 293 -4.30 -8.41 -21.26
C ALA A 293 -5.03 -7.88 -22.51
N SER A 294 -6.37 -7.85 -22.47
CA SER A 294 -7.18 -7.28 -23.55
C SER A 294 -7.07 -5.76 -23.63
N PHE A 295 -6.97 -5.09 -22.49
CA PHE A 295 -6.74 -3.65 -22.43
C PHE A 295 -5.38 -3.28 -23.05
N ASP A 296 -4.33 -4.01 -22.68
CA ASP A 296 -2.98 -3.79 -23.22
C ASP A 296 -2.94 -4.04 -24.73
N LEU A 297 -3.60 -5.10 -25.23
CA LEU A 297 -3.75 -5.33 -26.67
C LEU A 297 -4.37 -4.14 -27.42
N LEU A 298 -5.38 -3.50 -26.83
CA LEU A 298 -6.04 -2.33 -27.43
C LEU A 298 -5.15 -1.08 -27.40
N HIS A 299 -4.38 -0.89 -26.32
CA HIS A 299 -3.54 0.31 -26.14
C HIS A 299 -2.18 0.22 -26.85
N ASP A 300 -1.61 -0.97 -27.02
CA ASP A 300 -0.39 -1.20 -27.82
C ASP A 300 -0.62 -0.95 -29.32
N ARG A 301 -1.87 -1.03 -29.79
CA ARG A 301 -2.24 -0.63 -31.17
C ARG A 301 -2.34 0.89 -31.35
N GLY A 302 -2.42 1.66 -30.27
CA GLY A 302 -2.59 3.12 -30.27
C GLY A 302 -1.35 3.93 -29.87
N THR A 303 -0.36 3.31 -29.22
CA THR A 303 0.77 4.03 -28.64
C THR A 303 2.07 3.26 -28.85
N LYS A 304 2.89 3.71 -29.81
CA LYS A 304 4.31 3.33 -29.85
C LYS A 304 4.94 3.80 -28.54
N ARG A 305 5.40 2.87 -27.69
CA ARG A 305 6.32 3.19 -26.60
C ARG A 305 7.49 4.01 -27.16
N PRO A 306 7.90 5.12 -26.53
CA PRO A 306 9.19 5.72 -26.82
C PRO A 306 10.25 4.67 -26.47
N MET A 307 10.98 4.23 -27.49
CA MET A 307 12.19 3.44 -27.34
C MET A 307 13.18 4.16 -26.43
N ASP A 308 13.85 3.37 -25.60
CA ASP A 308 14.96 3.73 -24.71
C ASP A 308 15.90 4.75 -25.36
N SER A 309 15.96 5.96 -24.79
CA SER A 309 16.97 6.95 -25.14
C SER A 309 18.29 6.56 -24.48
N GLU A 310 19.18 6.01 -25.31
CA GLU A 310 20.63 6.15 -25.30
C GLU A 310 21.31 6.41 -23.95
N ILE A 311 21.91 5.33 -23.44
CA ILE A 311 22.96 5.35 -22.42
C ILE A 311 24.09 6.28 -22.90
N VAL A 312 24.19 7.47 -22.33
CA VAL A 312 25.37 8.33 -22.47
C VAL A 312 26.43 7.79 -21.51
N ASN A 313 27.34 6.97 -22.05
CA ASN A 313 28.55 6.55 -21.35
C ASN A 313 29.42 7.78 -21.05
N ALA A 314 29.71 8.03 -19.77
CA ALA A 314 30.76 8.96 -19.37
C ALA A 314 32.13 8.24 -19.45
N PRO A 315 33.21 8.92 -19.88
CA PRO A 315 34.49 8.28 -20.09
C PRO A 315 35.21 8.06 -18.75
N GLU A 316 35.67 6.83 -18.53
CA GLU A 316 36.69 6.51 -17.54
C GLU A 316 38.04 7.03 -18.03
N SER A 317 38.73 7.81 -17.20
CA SER A 317 40.15 8.10 -17.36
C SER A 317 40.89 7.76 -16.07
N GLU A 318 41.78 6.78 -16.17
CA GLU A 318 42.78 6.43 -15.16
C GLU A 318 43.81 7.57 -15.04
N ALA A 319 44.07 8.04 -13.80
CA ALA A 319 45.37 8.52 -13.33
C ALA A 319 45.34 8.89 -11.83
N ASP A 320 46.11 8.13 -11.06
CA ASP A 320 46.96 8.48 -9.90
C ASP A 320 46.48 9.34 -8.70
N GLU A 321 46.85 8.81 -7.53
CA GLU A 321 47.07 9.42 -6.20
C GLU A 321 45.92 9.42 -5.17
N ALA A 322 46.16 8.67 -4.10
CA ALA A 322 45.24 8.20 -3.06
C ALA A 322 44.65 9.27 -2.10
N ASP A 323 44.60 10.55 -2.51
CA ASP A 323 43.96 11.65 -1.78
C ASP A 323 42.63 12.12 -2.44
N ASP A 324 42.27 11.58 -3.62
CA ASP A 324 41.05 11.96 -4.37
C ASP A 324 39.83 11.06 -4.07
N TYR A 325 40.03 9.83 -3.59
CA TYR A 325 38.95 8.86 -3.33
C TYR A 325 37.92 9.35 -2.29
N THR A 326 38.39 9.97 -1.20
CA THR A 326 37.52 10.55 -0.16
C THR A 326 36.67 11.71 -0.71
N ARG A 327 37.25 12.50 -1.63
CA ARG A 327 36.57 13.65 -2.23
C ARG A 327 35.47 13.18 -3.19
N ASP A 328 35.70 12.08 -3.89
CA ASP A 328 34.73 11.50 -4.82
C ASP A 328 33.54 10.83 -4.13
N GLU A 329 33.74 10.16 -2.99
CA GLU A 329 32.64 9.60 -2.20
C GLU A 329 31.74 10.71 -1.62
N VAL A 330 32.34 11.73 -1.01
CA VAL A 330 31.62 12.89 -0.48
C VAL A 330 30.89 13.65 -1.59
N LYS A 331 31.48 13.78 -2.80
CA LYS A 331 30.80 14.33 -3.98
C LYS A 331 29.60 13.48 -4.40
N LYS A 332 29.71 12.14 -4.41
CA LYS A 332 28.61 11.23 -4.76
C LYS A 332 27.44 11.38 -3.79
N TRP A 333 27.71 11.37 -2.49
CA TRP A 333 26.69 11.56 -1.46
C TRP A 333 26.04 12.94 -1.52
N LYS A 334 26.82 13.98 -1.82
CA LYS A 334 26.28 15.32 -2.08
C LYS A 334 25.33 15.33 -3.27
N ALA A 335 25.71 14.72 -4.39
CA ALA A 335 24.86 14.65 -5.58
C ALA A 335 23.54 13.92 -5.29
N ILE A 336 23.59 12.86 -4.49
CA ILE A 336 22.41 12.12 -4.02
C ILE A 336 21.52 13.03 -3.15
N ALA A 337 22.09 13.68 -2.13
CA ALA A 337 21.36 14.58 -1.25
C ALA A 337 20.74 15.77 -2.01
N ASP A 338 21.48 16.38 -2.93
CA ASP A 338 20.98 17.47 -3.78
C ASP A 338 19.85 16.97 -4.71
N GLY A 339 19.97 15.76 -5.24
CA GLY A 339 18.94 15.14 -6.10
C GLY A 339 17.61 14.91 -5.41
N TRP A 340 17.62 14.65 -4.10
CA TRP A 340 16.41 14.46 -3.28
C TRP A 340 15.82 15.77 -2.74
N LYS A 341 16.49 16.89 -2.93
CA LYS A 341 16.05 18.17 -2.38
C LYS A 341 14.69 18.56 -2.98
N GLY A 342 13.71 18.75 -2.10
CA GLY A 342 12.35 19.11 -2.51
C GLY A 342 11.55 17.98 -3.16
N LYS A 343 12.05 16.72 -3.11
CA LYS A 343 11.35 15.54 -3.61
C LYS A 343 10.75 14.69 -2.49
N CYS A 344 9.66 13.99 -2.79
CA CYS A 344 8.92 13.18 -1.82
C CYS A 344 9.25 11.70 -2.03
N SER A 345 10.06 11.12 -1.16
CA SER A 345 10.43 9.69 -1.23
C SER A 345 9.24 8.75 -1.13
N PHE A 346 8.24 9.09 -0.30
CA PHE A 346 7.01 8.31 -0.18
C PHE A 346 6.18 8.25 -1.48
N CYS A 347 6.26 9.30 -2.29
CA CYS A 347 5.65 9.32 -3.61
C CYS A 347 6.54 8.62 -4.64
N ALA A 348 7.85 8.81 -4.55
CA ALA A 348 8.80 8.16 -5.44
C ALA A 348 8.78 6.63 -5.28
N GLY A 349 8.68 6.11 -4.05
CA GLY A 349 8.56 4.67 -3.80
C GLY A 349 7.21 4.05 -4.23
N ARG A 350 6.24 4.87 -4.65
CA ARG A 350 5.00 4.44 -5.34
C ARG A 350 5.06 4.62 -6.85
N ASP A 351 6.26 4.81 -7.38
CA ASP A 351 6.54 4.96 -8.81
C ASP A 351 5.80 6.14 -9.47
N LEU A 352 5.57 7.21 -8.70
CA LEU A 352 4.97 8.44 -9.22
C LEU A 352 5.99 9.24 -10.05
N SER A 353 5.50 9.94 -11.07
CA SER A 353 6.34 10.73 -11.99
C SER A 353 7.13 11.85 -11.31
N GLU A 354 8.22 12.29 -11.94
CA GLU A 354 9.08 13.40 -11.48
C GLU A 354 8.28 14.68 -11.16
N GLU A 355 7.26 15.00 -11.95
CA GLU A 355 6.36 16.13 -11.69
C GLU A 355 5.55 15.94 -10.41
N GLN A 356 5.07 14.72 -10.19
CA GLN A 356 4.21 14.38 -9.05
C GLN A 356 4.97 14.29 -7.73
N ILE A 357 6.30 14.11 -7.75
CA ILE A 357 7.12 14.04 -6.54
C ILE A 357 7.77 15.37 -6.14
N LYS A 358 7.58 16.47 -6.88
CA LYS A 358 8.11 17.83 -6.59
C LYS A 358 7.48 18.50 -5.37
N HIS A 359 7.55 17.85 -4.22
CA HIS A 359 7.18 18.33 -2.90
C HIS A 359 7.95 17.54 -1.84
N THR A 360 8.04 18.02 -0.59
CA THR A 360 8.71 17.26 0.48
C THR A 360 7.76 16.27 1.15
N LEU A 361 8.27 15.25 1.85
CA LEU A 361 7.45 14.31 2.64
C LEU A 361 6.52 15.04 3.62
N ARG A 362 7.03 16.10 4.26
CA ARG A 362 6.30 16.95 5.22
C ARG A 362 5.12 17.69 4.58
N ASN A 363 5.20 17.97 3.29
CA ASN A 363 4.16 18.64 2.51
C ASN A 363 3.33 17.65 1.67
N CYS A 364 3.56 16.34 1.83
CA CYS A 364 2.86 15.30 1.08
C CYS A 364 1.39 15.21 1.54
N ASN A 365 0.47 15.48 0.61
CA ASN A 365 -0.97 15.31 0.79
C ASN A 365 -1.45 13.86 0.55
N ARG A 366 -0.57 12.98 0.08
CA ARG A 366 -0.87 11.56 -0.24
C ARG A 366 -0.74 10.59 0.93
N GLY A 367 -0.60 11.12 2.16
CA GLY A 367 -0.38 10.33 3.37
C GLY A 367 1.08 10.22 3.80
N GLY A 368 2.04 10.71 3.01
CA GLY A 368 3.45 10.73 3.38
C GLY A 368 3.71 11.55 4.65
N LYS A 369 3.04 12.70 4.79
CA LYS A 369 3.10 13.52 6.01
C LYS A 369 2.63 12.78 7.26
N LEU A 370 1.64 11.88 7.13
CA LEU A 370 1.13 11.10 8.26
C LEU A 370 2.14 10.07 8.75
N GLN A 371 3.04 9.59 7.89
CA GLN A 371 4.07 8.63 8.28
C GLN A 371 5.10 9.22 9.26
N LEU A 372 5.24 10.55 9.29
CA LEU A 372 6.13 11.24 10.24
C LEU A 372 5.64 11.17 11.70
N ALA A 373 4.40 10.74 11.91
CA ALA A 373 3.74 10.75 13.22
C ALA A 373 3.31 9.35 13.68
N LYS A 374 3.87 8.29 13.09
CA LYS A 374 3.72 6.90 13.57
C LYS A 374 5.03 6.13 13.42
N GLY A 375 5.24 5.13 14.25
CA GLY A 375 6.25 4.10 14.02
C GLY A 375 7.67 4.65 13.91
N LEU A 376 8.35 4.35 12.80
CA LEU A 376 9.70 4.84 12.48
C LEU A 376 9.79 6.38 12.52
N GLY A 377 8.71 7.08 12.14
CA GLY A 377 8.64 8.54 12.23
C GLY A 377 8.57 9.04 13.68
N GLU A 378 7.89 8.32 14.57
CA GLU A 378 7.85 8.63 16.00
C GLU A 378 9.18 8.33 16.68
N ALA A 379 9.77 7.16 16.39
CA ALA A 379 11.09 6.80 16.89
C ALA A 379 12.11 7.89 16.57
N ILE A 380 12.21 8.29 15.30
CA ILE A 380 13.12 9.37 14.91
C ILE A 380 12.70 10.69 15.57
N TYR A 381 11.50 11.23 15.30
CA TYR A 381 11.24 12.63 15.67
C TYR A 381 10.79 12.87 17.11
N LYS A 382 10.13 11.92 17.76
CA LYS A 382 9.61 12.06 19.13
C LYS A 382 10.53 11.44 20.17
N GLU A 383 10.99 10.20 19.94
CA GLU A 383 11.85 9.48 20.88
C GLU A 383 13.32 9.88 20.74
N GLY A 384 13.69 10.43 19.58
CA GLY A 384 14.98 11.08 19.40
C GLY A 384 16.08 10.15 18.92
N PHE A 385 15.73 9.06 18.22
CA PHE A 385 16.72 8.27 17.48
C PHE A 385 17.39 9.14 16.41
N ARG A 386 18.73 9.22 16.46
CA ARG A 386 19.54 10.09 15.60
C ARG A 386 20.69 9.32 14.97
N ALA A 387 21.06 9.74 13.78
CA ALA A 387 22.24 9.33 13.06
C ALA A 387 23.52 9.56 13.88
N LEU A 388 24.29 8.49 14.05
CA LEU A 388 25.63 8.46 14.62
C LEU A 388 26.66 8.59 13.47
N GLY A 389 27.90 9.00 13.77
CA GLY A 389 28.95 9.17 12.75
C GLY A 389 28.89 10.44 11.90
N GLY A 390 27.75 11.14 11.83
CA GLY A 390 27.58 12.35 11.04
C GLY A 390 27.08 13.56 11.85
N CYS A 391 26.25 14.36 11.20
CA CYS A 391 25.46 15.42 11.81
C CYS A 391 24.12 14.87 12.29
N GLU A 392 23.93 14.79 13.61
CA GLU A 392 22.69 14.27 14.23
C GLU A 392 21.41 14.95 13.71
N ASP A 393 21.45 16.25 13.39
CA ASP A 393 20.26 16.98 12.96
C ASP A 393 19.79 16.64 11.53
N CYS A 394 20.71 16.25 10.64
CA CYS A 394 20.42 16.07 9.22
C CYS A 394 20.86 14.73 8.63
N ALA A 395 21.48 13.87 9.44
CA ALA A 395 22.12 12.60 9.10
C ALA A 395 23.22 12.67 8.02
N MET A 396 23.61 13.87 7.59
CA MET A 396 24.69 14.04 6.61
C MET A 396 26.06 13.86 7.27
N PRO A 397 27.07 13.40 6.52
CA PRO A 397 28.46 13.47 6.94
C PRO A 397 28.85 14.91 7.32
N ARG A 398 29.79 15.06 8.25
CA ARG A 398 30.19 16.39 8.75
C ARG A 398 30.85 17.24 7.68
N GLU A 399 31.49 16.61 6.71
CA GLU A 399 32.07 17.18 5.50
C GLU A 399 31.03 17.85 4.60
N LEU A 400 29.78 17.38 4.65
CA LEU A 400 28.68 17.90 3.86
C LEU A 400 27.80 18.88 4.60
N CYS A 401 27.81 18.91 5.93
CA CYS A 401 26.94 19.76 6.71
C CYS A 401 27.62 21.08 7.10
N GLN A 402 27.09 22.21 6.62
CA GLN A 402 27.59 23.56 6.94
C GLN A 402 27.51 23.91 8.43
N ALA A 403 26.71 23.19 9.21
CA ALA A 403 26.70 23.33 10.66
C ALA A 403 27.98 22.79 11.32
N TRP A 404 28.88 22.16 10.56
CA TRP A 404 30.14 21.61 11.04
C TRP A 404 31.32 22.29 10.36
N SER A 405 32.40 22.47 11.13
CA SER A 405 33.67 22.97 10.65
C SER A 405 34.80 22.14 11.22
N LYS A 406 35.80 21.86 10.38
CA LYS A 406 37.00 21.13 10.77
C LYS A 406 38.03 22.11 11.34
N GLN A 407 38.33 21.99 12.63
CA GLN A 407 39.38 22.76 13.30
C GLN A 407 40.53 21.80 13.66
N GLY A 408 41.56 21.76 12.83
CA GLY A 408 42.62 20.74 12.92
C GLY A 408 42.07 19.35 12.62
N ASN A 409 42.28 18.39 13.54
CA ASN A 409 41.75 17.02 13.40
C ASN A 409 40.40 16.80 14.11
N ARG A 410 39.75 17.86 14.60
CA ARG A 410 38.46 17.74 15.31
C ARG A 410 37.36 18.50 14.58
N TRP A 411 36.21 17.84 14.46
CA TRP A 411 34.98 18.47 14.00
C TRP A 411 34.34 19.25 15.15
N LYS A 412 33.89 20.48 14.87
CA LYS A 412 33.12 21.28 15.80
C LYS A 412 31.86 21.81 15.13
N LYS A 413 30.76 21.80 15.86
CA LYS A 413 29.52 22.43 15.44
C LYS A 413 29.67 23.95 15.51
N VAL A 414 29.30 24.63 14.42
CA VAL A 414 29.30 26.09 14.33
C VAL A 414 28.01 26.61 14.96
N PRO A 415 28.08 27.38 16.06
CA PRO A 415 26.88 27.87 16.74
C PRO A 415 26.02 28.76 15.82
N GLY A 416 24.70 28.56 15.85
CA GLY A 416 23.74 29.38 15.09
C GLY A 416 23.61 29.01 13.61
N THR A 417 24.43 28.09 13.09
CA THR A 417 24.32 27.62 11.70
C THR A 417 23.31 26.47 11.59
N GLN A 418 22.36 26.60 10.67
CA GLN A 418 21.39 25.54 10.37
C GLN A 418 21.96 24.55 9.35
N CYS A 419 21.50 23.30 9.41
CA CYS A 419 21.85 22.28 8.42
C CYS A 419 21.21 22.61 7.07
N GLN A 420 22.00 22.70 5.99
CA GLN A 420 21.45 23.09 4.68
C GLN A 420 20.44 22.07 4.09
N TYR A 421 20.48 20.82 4.56
CA TYR A 421 19.59 19.74 4.16
C TYR A 421 18.44 19.53 5.16
N GLY A 422 18.38 20.30 6.26
CA GLY A 422 17.36 20.13 7.30
C GLY A 422 17.25 18.67 7.73
N THR A 423 16.02 18.14 7.79
CA THR A 423 15.74 16.74 8.13
C THR A 423 15.60 15.82 6.91
N GLN A 424 16.08 16.25 5.74
CA GLN A 424 15.76 15.59 4.47
C GLN A 424 16.13 14.10 4.45
N ALA A 425 17.31 13.71 4.92
CA ALA A 425 17.73 12.30 4.88
C ALA A 425 16.82 11.40 5.74
N TYR A 426 16.43 11.86 6.93
CA TYR A 426 15.45 11.19 7.78
C TYR A 426 14.07 11.09 7.09
N ASP A 427 13.60 12.21 6.53
CA ASP A 427 12.33 12.25 5.80
C ASP A 427 12.37 11.29 4.60
N THR A 428 13.50 11.21 3.89
CA THR A 428 13.66 10.30 2.75
C THR A 428 13.55 8.84 3.22
N ALA A 429 14.25 8.48 4.29
CA ALA A 429 14.23 7.14 4.89
C ALA A 429 12.83 6.68 5.29
N ILE A 430 12.13 7.53 6.05
CA ILE A 430 10.77 7.26 6.49
C ILE A 430 9.85 7.10 5.29
N GLY A 431 9.95 7.97 4.30
CA GLY A 431 9.07 7.91 3.14
C GLY A 431 9.22 6.62 2.36
N PHE A 432 10.45 6.17 2.07
CA PHE A 432 10.68 4.90 1.38
C PHE A 432 10.25 3.69 2.20
N TYR A 433 10.59 3.66 3.49
CA TYR A 433 10.22 2.55 4.39
C TYR A 433 8.70 2.25 4.37
N TYR A 434 7.87 3.28 4.22
CA TYR A 434 6.40 3.16 4.19
C TYR A 434 5.78 3.17 2.80
N SER A 435 6.56 3.29 1.73
CA SER A 435 6.04 3.32 0.36
C SER A 435 6.51 2.19 -0.51
N ASP A 436 7.68 1.61 -0.22
CA ASP A 436 8.34 0.62 -1.05
C ASP A 436 8.62 -0.65 -0.26
N ILE A 437 7.83 -1.69 -0.53
CA ILE A 437 7.95 -2.98 0.15
C ILE A 437 9.26 -3.70 -0.19
N LYS A 438 9.75 -3.58 -1.44
CA LYS A 438 11.02 -4.18 -1.88
C LYS A 438 12.17 -3.56 -1.10
N TYR A 439 12.09 -2.25 -0.85
CA TYR A 439 13.03 -1.58 0.02
C TYR A 439 12.95 -2.07 1.46
N LYS A 440 11.74 -2.12 2.05
CA LYS A 440 11.57 -2.59 3.44
C LYS A 440 12.12 -4.01 3.66
N ILE A 441 11.96 -4.90 2.68
CA ILE A 441 12.54 -6.25 2.71
C ILE A 441 14.06 -6.20 2.68
N ARG A 442 14.67 -5.47 1.74
CA ARG A 442 16.15 -5.36 1.67
C ARG A 442 16.74 -4.74 2.93
N LEU A 443 16.04 -3.78 3.53
CA LEU A 443 16.43 -3.22 4.81
C LEU A 443 16.43 -4.31 5.90
N ALA A 444 15.39 -5.15 5.94
CA ALA A 444 15.32 -6.27 6.86
C ALA A 444 16.42 -7.31 6.61
N GLU A 445 16.75 -7.62 5.36
CA GLU A 445 17.88 -8.49 4.99
C GLU A 445 19.21 -7.91 5.46
N ALA A 446 19.44 -6.61 5.24
CA ALA A 446 20.65 -5.91 5.69
C ALA A 446 20.75 -5.85 7.23
N MET A 447 19.62 -5.77 7.94
CA MET A 447 19.58 -5.81 9.41
C MET A 447 19.84 -7.22 9.95
N ALA A 448 19.41 -8.27 9.23
CA ALA A 448 19.61 -9.65 9.64
C ALA A 448 21.09 -10.08 9.66
N ASP A 449 21.93 -9.40 8.87
CA ASP A 449 23.38 -9.62 8.87
C ASP A 449 24.06 -9.15 10.18
N ASP A 450 23.39 -8.34 11.01
CA ASP A 450 23.91 -7.81 12.29
C ASP A 450 23.54 -8.69 13.52
N GLU A 451 23.84 -10.00 13.44
CA GLU A 451 23.83 -10.99 14.55
C GLU A 451 22.64 -10.88 15.55
N ASP A 452 21.40 -10.91 15.06
CA ASP A 452 20.15 -10.87 15.86
C ASP A 452 20.00 -9.65 16.80
N LYS A 453 20.77 -8.58 16.58
CA LYS A 453 20.78 -7.41 17.47
C LYS A 453 19.56 -6.50 17.30
N TYR A 454 18.90 -6.56 16.15
CA TYR A 454 17.78 -5.70 15.79
C TYR A 454 16.65 -6.53 15.15
N ASP A 455 15.42 -6.28 15.58
CA ASP A 455 14.23 -6.85 14.95
C ASP A 455 13.71 -5.90 13.85
N ALA A 456 13.75 -6.32 12.59
CA ALA A 456 13.20 -5.53 11.48
C ALA A 456 11.66 -5.37 11.53
N GLY A 457 10.99 -6.18 12.36
CA GLY A 457 9.58 -6.05 12.70
C GLY A 457 9.30 -4.92 13.70
N ASP A 458 10.30 -4.47 14.46
CA ASP A 458 10.21 -3.36 15.40
C ASP A 458 10.75 -2.06 14.77
N GLU A 459 9.90 -1.05 14.68
CA GLU A 459 10.23 0.22 14.03
C GLU A 459 11.21 1.08 14.86
N GLU A 460 11.32 0.85 16.18
CA GLU A 460 12.34 1.45 17.04
C GLU A 460 13.73 0.84 16.73
N ASP A 461 13.80 -0.48 16.58
CA ASP A 461 15.03 -1.18 16.20
C ASP A 461 15.49 -0.81 14.79
N VAL A 462 14.56 -0.64 13.85
CA VAL A 462 14.86 -0.08 12.52
C VAL A 462 15.44 1.33 12.64
N ALA A 463 14.89 2.18 13.51
CA ALA A 463 15.39 3.53 13.73
C ALA A 463 16.80 3.51 14.34
N ALA A 464 17.05 2.62 15.30
CA ALA A 464 18.34 2.42 15.94
C ALA A 464 19.40 1.92 14.96
N TRP A 465 19.04 0.97 14.10
CA TRP A 465 19.92 0.41 13.07
C TRP A 465 20.28 1.46 12.01
N LEU A 466 19.28 2.16 11.47
CA LEU A 466 19.47 3.27 10.52
C LEU A 466 20.35 4.40 11.12
N GLY A 467 20.31 4.55 12.44
CA GLY A 467 21.13 5.50 13.18
C GLY A 467 22.59 5.08 13.34
N GLN A 468 22.97 3.83 13.09
CA GLN A 468 24.33 3.37 13.38
C GLN A 468 25.42 4.14 12.62
N GLU A 469 26.57 4.30 13.27
CA GLU A 469 27.77 4.87 12.66
C GLU A 469 28.51 3.79 11.86
N PHE A 470 28.96 4.16 10.67
CA PHE A 470 29.98 3.42 9.95
C PHE A 470 31.08 4.37 9.47
N ILE A 471 32.24 3.79 9.17
CA ILE A 471 33.38 4.50 8.61
C ILE A 471 33.64 3.89 7.24
N THR A 472 33.63 4.73 6.20
CA THR A 472 33.94 4.27 4.84
C THR A 472 35.39 3.84 4.72
N GLU A 473 35.74 3.10 3.66
CA GLU A 473 37.13 2.75 3.35
C GLU A 473 38.03 3.99 3.19
N THR A 474 37.42 5.13 2.81
CA THR A 474 38.11 6.42 2.65
C THR A 474 38.20 7.23 3.95
N GLY A 475 37.72 6.67 5.07
CA GLY A 475 37.79 7.27 6.40
C GLY A 475 36.69 8.29 6.73
N VAL A 476 35.64 8.38 5.91
CA VAL A 476 34.50 9.27 6.17
C VAL A 476 33.57 8.62 7.17
N GLN A 477 33.30 9.30 8.28
CA GLN A 477 32.29 8.86 9.24
C GLN A 477 30.90 9.27 8.77
N SER A 478 29.96 8.33 8.78
CA SER A 478 28.59 8.55 8.34
C SER A 478 27.63 7.63 9.09
N SER A 479 26.33 7.78 8.81
CA SER A 479 25.28 6.93 9.39
C SER A 479 24.68 6.01 8.34
N GLU A 480 24.10 4.89 8.77
CA GLU A 480 23.40 3.96 7.90
C GLU A 480 22.33 4.58 7.00
N ILE A 481 21.63 5.61 7.48
CA ILE A 481 20.72 6.44 6.66
C ILE A 481 21.35 6.89 5.33
N MET A 482 22.64 7.25 5.31
CA MET A 482 23.32 7.73 4.10
C MET A 482 23.70 6.62 3.14
N ARG A 483 24.12 5.46 3.67
CA ARG A 483 24.37 4.27 2.85
C ARG A 483 23.07 3.83 2.17
N GLN A 484 22.01 3.75 2.95
CA GLN A 484 20.68 3.42 2.48
C GLN A 484 20.14 4.46 1.48
N LEU A 485 20.33 5.76 1.72
CA LEU A 485 19.96 6.81 0.77
C LEU A 485 20.61 6.65 -0.61
N ALA A 486 21.87 6.21 -0.64
CA ALA A 486 22.56 5.91 -1.89
C ALA A 486 21.93 4.70 -2.61
N GLU A 487 21.64 3.63 -1.88
CA GLU A 487 20.97 2.44 -2.41
C GLU A 487 19.57 2.76 -2.96
N TRP A 488 18.76 3.54 -2.23
CA TRP A 488 17.41 3.94 -2.67
C TRP A 488 17.45 4.71 -3.98
N THR A 489 18.42 5.62 -4.10
CA THR A 489 18.58 6.46 -5.29
C THR A 489 18.98 5.64 -6.52
N GLN A 490 19.71 4.53 -6.33
CA GLN A 490 20.02 3.62 -7.43
C GLN A 490 18.79 2.79 -7.83
N MET A 491 18.00 2.34 -6.85
CA MET A 491 16.77 1.59 -7.12
C MET A 491 15.74 2.43 -7.87
N SER A 492 15.54 3.69 -7.47
CA SER A 492 14.58 4.59 -8.11
C SER A 492 14.96 4.99 -9.54
N LYS A 493 16.22 4.78 -9.95
CA LYS A 493 16.70 5.06 -11.32
C LYS A 493 16.63 3.85 -12.26
N LYS A 494 16.52 2.64 -11.70
CA LYS A 494 16.44 1.38 -12.45
C LYS A 494 15.00 0.94 -12.73
N ARG A 495 14.02 1.73 -12.27
CA ARG A 495 12.58 1.61 -12.55
C ARG A 495 12.20 2.69 -13.54
#